data_AF-A0A6B3H304-F1
#
_entry.id   AF-A0A6B3H304-F1
#
_cell.length_a   1.000
_cell.length_b   1.000
_cell.length_c   1.000
_cell.angle_alpha   90.00
_cell.angle_beta   90.00
_cell.angle_gamma   90.00
#
_symmetry.space_group_name_H-M   'P 1'
#
loop_
_entity.id
_entity.type
_entity.pdbx_description
1 polymer ?
#
loop_
_entity_poly.entity_id
_entity_poly.type
_entity_poly.pdbx_seq_one_letter_code
_entity_poly.pdbx_strand_id
1 'polypeptide(L)'
;IELLVDPDTPFLELSPLAAWGSDYAVGASLITGIGVVEGVECLITANDPTVRGGASNPWTLKKALRANEIAFANRLPCISLVESGGADLPSQKEIFIPGGALFRDITRLSAAGIPTVAVVFGNSTAGGAYVPGMSDHAVMIRERSKVFLGGPPLVKMATGEESDDESLGGAEMHARTSGLADHFAVDEQDAIRQARRIVARFNWRKAHADPGPAEPPKYDEDELLGIVPGDLKVPFDPREVIARLVDGSDFDAFKP
;
A
#
# COMPACT_ATOMS: atom_id res chain seq x y z
N ILE A 1 -6.08 2.03 8.33
CA ILE A 1 -6.10 3.00 7.20
C ILE A 1 -6.92 4.23 7.55
N GLU A 2 -8.17 4.09 8.01
CA GLU A 2 -9.02 5.23 8.37
C GLU A 2 -8.38 6.21 9.37
N LEU A 3 -7.69 5.71 10.40
CA LEU A 3 -6.97 6.57 11.35
C LEU A 3 -5.73 7.28 10.74
N LEU A 4 -5.20 6.77 9.62
CA LEU A 4 -4.02 7.32 8.96
C LEU A 4 -4.39 8.46 8.03
N VAL A 5 -5.46 8.29 7.25
CA VAL A 5 -5.91 9.29 6.27
C VAL A 5 -6.50 10.51 6.96
N ASP A 6 -6.47 11.65 6.27
CA ASP A 6 -7.07 12.88 6.74
C ASP A 6 -8.60 12.71 6.85
N PRO A 7 -9.23 13.22 7.94
CA PRO A 7 -10.68 13.16 8.08
C PRO A 7 -11.40 13.74 6.86
N ASP A 8 -12.49 13.10 6.46
CA ASP A 8 -13.36 13.51 5.35
C ASP A 8 -12.66 13.59 3.98
N THR A 9 -11.50 12.92 3.81
CA THR A 9 -10.84 12.77 2.52
C THR A 9 -11.15 11.43 1.85
N PRO A 10 -11.18 11.37 0.51
CA PRO A 10 -11.46 10.13 -0.19
C PRO A 10 -10.31 9.12 -0.06
N PHE A 11 -10.66 7.85 -0.14
CA PHE A 11 -9.70 6.75 -0.31
C PHE A 11 -10.03 5.97 -1.58
N LEU A 12 -9.14 6.03 -2.56
CA LEU A 12 -9.27 5.28 -3.80
C LEU A 12 -8.65 3.89 -3.62
N GLU A 13 -9.47 2.89 -3.30
CA GLU A 13 -9.02 1.52 -3.18
C GLU A 13 -8.64 0.92 -4.55
N LEU A 14 -7.51 0.22 -4.59
CA LEU A 14 -6.97 -0.43 -5.78
C LEU A 14 -7.15 -1.95 -5.67
N SER A 15 -7.70 -2.53 -6.73
CA SER A 15 -7.89 -3.99 -6.87
C SER A 15 -8.56 -4.67 -5.66
N PRO A 16 -9.75 -4.19 -5.20
CA PRO A 16 -10.47 -4.83 -4.10
C PRO A 16 -10.85 -6.29 -4.43
N LEU A 17 -11.12 -6.58 -5.70
CA LEU A 17 -11.45 -7.92 -6.19
C LEU A 17 -10.22 -8.80 -6.50
N ALA A 18 -9.01 -8.42 -6.07
CA ALA A 18 -7.83 -9.24 -6.28
C ALA A 18 -8.05 -10.67 -5.74
N ALA A 19 -7.52 -11.66 -6.46
CA ALA A 19 -7.73 -13.09 -6.18
C ALA A 19 -9.18 -13.62 -6.34
N TRP A 20 -10.15 -12.82 -6.79
CA TRP A 20 -11.48 -13.32 -7.13
C TRP A 20 -11.41 -14.41 -8.21
N GLY A 21 -12.11 -15.52 -7.98
CA GLY A 21 -12.07 -16.70 -8.86
C GLY A 21 -10.86 -17.61 -8.69
N SER A 22 -10.03 -17.39 -7.65
CA SER A 22 -8.91 -18.28 -7.29
C SER A 22 -9.16 -19.00 -5.95
N ASP A 23 -8.23 -19.85 -5.53
CA ASP A 23 -8.27 -20.54 -4.23
C ASP A 23 -7.83 -19.65 -3.03
N TYR A 24 -7.48 -18.39 -3.29
CA TYR A 24 -7.11 -17.41 -2.27
C TYR A 24 -8.29 -16.49 -1.94
N ALA A 25 -8.29 -15.93 -0.73
CA ALA A 25 -9.31 -14.99 -0.32
C ALA A 25 -9.28 -13.70 -1.15
N VAL A 26 -10.47 -13.19 -1.48
CA VAL A 26 -10.63 -11.91 -2.19
C VAL A 26 -9.95 -10.79 -1.42
N GLY A 27 -9.33 -9.86 -2.14
CA GLY A 27 -8.47 -8.81 -1.58
C GLY A 27 -7.00 -9.23 -1.50
N ALA A 28 -6.70 -10.53 -1.56
CA ALA A 28 -5.35 -11.10 -1.59
C ALA A 28 -4.47 -10.71 -0.38
N SER A 29 -5.04 -10.74 0.84
CA SER A 29 -4.34 -10.44 2.11
C SER A 29 -3.65 -9.06 2.18
N LEU A 30 -4.04 -8.13 1.32
CA LEU A 30 -3.43 -6.81 1.22
C LEU A 30 -4.45 -5.79 0.72
N ILE A 31 -4.61 -4.71 1.47
CA ILE A 31 -5.35 -3.53 1.03
C ILE A 31 -4.33 -2.58 0.41
N THR A 32 -4.67 -2.03 -0.75
CA THR A 32 -3.86 -1.02 -1.44
C THR A 32 -4.76 0.12 -1.88
N GLY A 33 -4.32 1.36 -1.76
CA GLY A 33 -5.11 2.48 -2.23
C GLY A 33 -4.36 3.80 -2.15
N ILE A 34 -4.99 4.86 -2.62
CA ILE A 34 -4.48 6.23 -2.55
C ILE A 34 -5.37 7.00 -1.57
N GLY A 35 -4.74 7.60 -0.56
CA GLY A 35 -5.43 8.42 0.43
C GLY A 35 -4.64 9.68 0.73
N VAL A 36 -5.31 10.69 1.28
CA VAL A 36 -4.66 11.95 1.68
C VAL A 36 -4.16 11.80 3.12
N VAL A 37 -2.89 12.11 3.36
CA VAL A 37 -2.25 12.09 4.68
C VAL A 37 -1.48 13.39 4.86
N GLU A 38 -1.89 14.21 5.82
CA GLU A 38 -1.31 15.54 6.05
C GLU A 38 -1.28 16.39 4.77
N GLY A 39 -2.38 16.37 4.01
CA GLY A 39 -2.53 17.08 2.74
C GLY A 39 -1.74 16.48 1.56
N VAL A 40 -1.11 15.31 1.74
CA VAL A 40 -0.32 14.64 0.70
C VAL A 40 -1.03 13.37 0.23
N GLU A 41 -1.25 13.26 -1.08
CA GLU A 41 -1.72 12.02 -1.72
C GLU A 41 -0.63 10.94 -1.60
N CYS A 42 -0.89 9.93 -0.77
CA CYS A 42 0.03 8.84 -0.50
C CYS A 42 -0.53 7.53 -1.06
N LEU A 43 0.35 6.70 -1.64
CA LEU A 43 0.04 5.30 -1.88
C LEU A 43 0.17 4.54 -0.55
N ILE A 44 -0.91 3.92 -0.11
CA ILE A 44 -0.96 3.15 1.14
C ILE A 44 -1.07 1.67 0.78
N THR A 45 -0.22 0.85 1.40
CA THR A 45 -0.36 -0.61 1.41
C THR A 45 -0.54 -1.08 2.85
N ALA A 46 -1.43 -2.04 3.09
CA ALA A 46 -1.69 -2.57 4.43
C ALA A 46 -1.96 -4.06 4.37
N ASN A 47 -1.16 -4.86 5.06
CA ASN A 47 -1.43 -6.28 5.17
C ASN A 47 -2.74 -6.52 5.95
N ASP A 48 -3.45 -7.59 5.59
CA ASP A 48 -4.57 -8.08 6.39
C ASP A 48 -4.14 -9.34 7.15
N PRO A 49 -3.78 -9.23 8.44
CA PRO A 49 -3.35 -10.36 9.24
C PRO A 49 -4.47 -11.39 9.50
N THR A 50 -5.75 -11.03 9.30
CA THR A 50 -6.87 -11.96 9.48
C THR A 50 -6.93 -13.01 8.36
N VAL A 51 -6.33 -12.71 7.19
CA VAL A 51 -6.27 -13.62 6.05
C VAL A 51 -4.94 -14.38 6.06
N ARG A 52 -4.95 -15.58 6.68
CA ARG A 52 -3.78 -16.46 6.82
C ARG A 52 -2.55 -15.76 7.44
N GLY A 53 -2.77 -14.93 8.46
CA GLY A 53 -1.68 -14.20 9.12
C GLY A 53 -1.02 -13.14 8.21
N GLY A 54 -1.70 -12.66 7.17
CA GLY A 54 -1.15 -11.70 6.22
C GLY A 54 -0.10 -12.30 5.29
N ALA A 55 -0.07 -13.64 5.14
CA ALA A 55 0.89 -14.31 4.28
C ALA A 55 0.75 -13.88 2.81
N SER A 56 1.86 -13.48 2.20
CA SER A 56 1.91 -13.05 0.81
C SER A 56 1.77 -14.24 -0.11
N ASN A 57 0.70 -14.25 -0.90
CA ASN A 57 0.44 -15.22 -1.96
C ASN A 57 0.75 -14.61 -3.36
N PRO A 58 0.65 -15.37 -4.47
CA PRO A 58 0.97 -14.84 -5.80
C PRO A 58 0.15 -13.60 -6.20
N TRP A 59 -1.09 -13.49 -5.73
CA TRP A 59 -1.93 -12.32 -5.98
C TRP A 59 -1.57 -11.15 -5.08
N THR A 60 -1.19 -11.39 -3.82
CA THR A 60 -0.64 -10.37 -2.92
C THR A 60 0.55 -9.68 -3.55
N LEU A 61 1.49 -10.46 -4.09
CA LEU A 61 2.69 -9.93 -4.73
C LEU A 61 2.35 -9.11 -5.97
N LYS A 62 1.48 -9.61 -6.86
CA LYS A 62 1.04 -8.85 -8.04
C LYS A 62 0.36 -7.54 -7.66
N LYS A 63 -0.50 -7.56 -6.63
CA LYS A 63 -1.19 -6.37 -6.11
C LYS A 63 -0.20 -5.35 -5.54
N ALA A 64 0.79 -5.78 -4.77
CA ALA A 64 1.85 -4.92 -4.23
C ALA A 64 2.73 -4.30 -5.33
N LEU A 65 3.18 -5.10 -6.30
CA LEU A 65 3.98 -4.60 -7.42
C LEU A 65 3.19 -3.59 -8.26
N ARG A 66 1.89 -3.85 -8.49
CA ARG A 66 1.03 -2.89 -9.19
C ARG A 66 0.88 -1.57 -8.41
N ALA A 67 0.77 -1.64 -7.09
CA ALA A 67 0.71 -0.45 -6.26
C ALA A 67 2.01 0.38 -6.37
N ASN A 68 3.18 -0.28 -6.34
CA ASN A 68 4.47 0.38 -6.53
C ASN A 68 4.62 1.03 -7.92
N GLU A 69 4.15 0.38 -8.98
CA GLU A 69 4.11 0.97 -10.33
C GLU A 69 3.29 2.26 -10.36
N ILE A 70 2.12 2.25 -9.72
CA ILE A 70 1.23 3.42 -9.62
C ILE A 70 1.93 4.54 -8.83
N ALA A 71 2.54 4.23 -7.69
CA ALA A 71 3.26 5.21 -6.90
C ALA A 71 4.43 5.83 -7.66
N PHE A 72 5.22 5.02 -8.36
CA PHE A 72 6.35 5.53 -9.14
C PHE A 72 5.88 6.42 -10.29
N ALA A 73 4.89 5.96 -11.06
CA ALA A 73 4.37 6.70 -12.22
C ALA A 73 3.75 8.06 -11.84
N ASN A 74 3.10 8.14 -10.68
CA ASN A 74 2.40 9.35 -10.21
C ASN A 74 3.18 10.12 -9.14
N ARG A 75 4.41 9.68 -8.81
CA ARG A 75 5.23 10.23 -7.72
C ARG A 75 4.48 10.31 -6.39
N LEU A 76 3.83 9.23 -5.95
CA LEU A 76 3.12 9.20 -4.68
C LEU A 76 4.06 8.68 -3.58
N PRO A 77 4.25 9.41 -2.46
CA PRO A 77 4.92 8.87 -1.29
C PRO A 77 4.21 7.59 -0.82
N CYS A 78 4.98 6.60 -0.38
CA CYS A 78 4.47 5.28 -0.03
C CYS A 78 4.45 5.09 1.48
N ILE A 79 3.31 4.61 2.01
CA ILE A 79 3.17 4.21 3.42
C ILE A 79 2.76 2.74 3.48
N SER A 80 3.61 1.90 4.04
CA SER A 80 3.37 0.46 4.20
C SER A 80 3.04 0.14 5.65
N LEU A 81 1.81 -0.31 5.90
CA LEU A 81 1.35 -0.83 7.19
C LEU A 81 1.63 -2.34 7.21
N VAL A 82 2.76 -2.70 7.81
CA VAL A 82 3.38 -4.02 7.70
C VAL A 82 2.91 -4.94 8.82
N GLU A 83 2.24 -6.02 8.45
CA GLU A 83 1.90 -7.11 9.35
C GLU A 83 1.70 -8.40 8.56
N SER A 84 2.81 -9.10 8.27
CA SER A 84 2.81 -10.28 7.43
C SER A 84 3.60 -11.42 8.06
N GLY A 85 2.98 -12.60 8.12
CA GLY A 85 3.63 -13.86 8.50
C GLY A 85 4.68 -14.39 7.52
N GLY A 86 4.92 -13.69 6.40
CA GLY A 86 5.89 -14.09 5.37
C GLY A 86 5.21 -14.51 4.06
N ALA A 87 5.83 -15.44 3.34
CA ALA A 87 5.30 -15.95 2.06
C ALA A 87 4.46 -17.22 2.26
N ASP A 88 3.46 -17.42 1.39
CA ASP A 88 2.74 -18.68 1.27
C ASP A 88 3.68 -19.77 0.71
N LEU A 89 4.29 -20.55 1.60
CA LEU A 89 5.34 -21.51 1.26
C LEU A 89 4.94 -22.54 0.18
N PRO A 90 3.71 -23.09 0.14
CA PRO A 90 3.29 -23.99 -0.94
C PRO A 90 3.39 -23.38 -2.33
N SER A 91 3.16 -22.07 -2.46
CA SER A 91 3.21 -21.33 -3.73
C SER A 91 4.51 -20.53 -3.92
N GLN A 92 5.55 -20.79 -3.10
CA GLN A 92 6.79 -20.01 -3.05
C GLN A 92 7.45 -19.79 -4.42
N LYS A 93 7.35 -20.74 -5.36
CA LYS A 93 7.98 -20.64 -6.69
C LYS A 93 7.46 -19.44 -7.50
N GLU A 94 6.23 -19.03 -7.23
CA GLU A 94 5.54 -17.91 -7.89
C GLU A 94 5.75 -16.58 -7.13
N ILE A 95 6.32 -16.64 -5.92
CA ILE A 95 6.48 -15.49 -5.02
C ILE A 95 7.96 -15.11 -4.88
N PHE A 96 8.86 -16.08 -4.73
CA PHE A 96 10.23 -15.84 -4.28
C PHE A 96 11.06 -15.03 -5.29
N ILE A 97 11.21 -15.55 -6.52
CA ILE A 97 12.00 -14.85 -7.55
C ILE A 97 11.36 -13.52 -7.95
N PRO A 98 10.04 -13.43 -8.21
CA PRO A 98 9.42 -12.14 -8.53
C PRO A 98 9.38 -11.18 -7.33
N GLY A 99 9.42 -11.69 -6.09
CA GLY A 99 9.36 -10.92 -4.85
C GLY A 99 10.53 -9.95 -4.69
N GLY A 100 11.69 -10.25 -5.25
CA GLY A 100 12.83 -9.34 -5.27
C GLY A 100 12.54 -7.99 -5.95
N ALA A 101 11.55 -7.94 -6.85
CA ALA A 101 11.11 -6.69 -7.47
C ALA A 101 10.54 -5.69 -6.45
N LEU A 102 9.91 -6.16 -5.36
CA LEU A 102 9.38 -5.30 -4.31
C LEU A 102 10.48 -4.42 -3.70
N PHE A 103 11.62 -5.04 -3.37
CA PHE A 103 12.77 -4.36 -2.76
C PHE A 103 13.44 -3.40 -3.73
N ARG A 104 13.61 -3.83 -4.98
CA ARG A 104 14.09 -2.97 -6.07
C ARG A 104 13.22 -1.73 -6.22
N ASP A 105 11.90 -1.88 -6.12
CA ASP A 105 10.96 -0.78 -6.32
C ASP A 105 11.00 0.21 -5.14
N ILE A 106 11.13 -0.27 -3.90
CA ILE A 106 11.38 0.59 -2.72
C ILE A 106 12.64 1.43 -2.92
N THR A 107 13.76 0.81 -3.32
CA THR A 107 15.02 1.54 -3.56
C THR A 107 14.89 2.54 -4.71
N ARG A 108 14.14 2.22 -5.77
CA ARG A 108 13.91 3.13 -6.90
C ARG A 108 13.03 4.32 -6.54
N LEU A 109 12.02 4.13 -5.69
CA LEU A 109 11.19 5.21 -5.16
C LEU A 109 12.06 6.18 -4.35
N SER A 110 12.82 5.67 -3.38
CA SER A 110 13.75 6.46 -2.57
C SER A 110 14.76 7.22 -3.45
N ALA A 111 15.41 6.53 -4.41
CA ALA A 111 16.36 7.16 -5.33
C ALA A 111 15.74 8.25 -6.23
N ALA A 112 14.44 8.17 -6.52
CA ALA A 112 13.69 9.17 -7.27
C ALA A 112 13.16 10.33 -6.40
N GLY A 113 13.53 10.35 -5.11
CA GLY A 113 13.05 11.31 -4.13
C GLY A 113 11.56 11.16 -3.82
N ILE A 114 11.03 9.94 -3.88
CA ILE A 114 9.66 9.59 -3.49
C ILE A 114 9.74 8.87 -2.14
N PRO A 115 9.37 9.51 -1.01
CA PRO A 115 9.56 8.97 0.32
C PRO A 115 8.83 7.64 0.54
N THR A 116 9.46 6.75 1.29
CA THR A 116 8.93 5.45 1.69
C THR A 116 8.91 5.32 3.21
N VAL A 117 7.74 5.01 3.77
CA VAL A 117 7.53 4.86 5.22
C VAL A 117 7.00 3.46 5.49
N ALA A 118 7.64 2.73 6.40
CA ALA A 118 7.13 1.48 6.94
C ALA A 118 6.64 1.69 8.38
N VAL A 119 5.42 1.27 8.67
CA VAL A 119 4.87 1.22 10.02
C VAL A 119 4.60 -0.25 10.33
N VAL A 120 5.38 -0.83 11.23
CA VAL A 120 5.32 -2.27 11.51
C VAL A 120 4.30 -2.51 12.62
N PHE A 121 3.16 -3.11 12.32
CA PHE A 121 2.11 -3.40 13.31
C PHE A 121 2.30 -4.74 14.03
N GLY A 122 3.04 -5.66 13.41
CA GLY A 122 3.32 -6.96 13.99
C GLY A 122 4.51 -7.64 13.31
N ASN A 123 4.31 -8.85 12.80
CA ASN A 123 5.37 -9.63 12.19
C ASN A 123 5.84 -9.05 10.84
N SER A 124 7.14 -9.08 10.63
CA SER A 124 7.83 -8.74 9.40
C SER A 124 9.04 -9.66 9.24
N THR A 125 8.79 -10.87 8.74
CA THR A 125 9.76 -11.97 8.75
C THR A 125 10.39 -12.20 7.37
N ALA A 126 11.68 -12.57 7.37
CA ALA A 126 12.44 -12.96 6.19
C ALA A 126 12.39 -11.91 5.08
N GLY A 127 11.75 -12.19 3.95
CA GLY A 127 11.57 -11.22 2.88
C GLY A 127 10.79 -9.97 3.33
N GLY A 128 9.85 -10.12 4.26
CA GLY A 128 9.09 -9.00 4.81
C GLY A 128 9.96 -7.99 5.55
N ALA A 129 11.04 -8.45 6.21
CA ALA A 129 11.94 -7.61 7.00
C ALA A 129 12.66 -6.53 6.17
N TYR A 130 12.80 -6.73 4.86
CA TYR A 130 13.36 -5.73 3.96
C TYR A 130 12.41 -4.57 3.69
N VAL A 131 11.11 -4.69 3.93
CA VAL A 131 10.18 -3.55 3.78
C VAL A 131 10.53 -2.43 4.75
N PRO A 132 10.58 -2.64 6.09
CA PRO A 132 11.11 -1.62 6.99
C PRO A 132 12.61 -1.39 6.82
N GLY A 133 13.41 -2.45 6.58
CA GLY A 133 14.87 -2.30 6.46
C GLY A 133 15.36 -1.52 5.23
N MET A 134 14.50 -1.25 4.25
CA MET A 134 14.83 -0.49 3.05
C MET A 134 13.95 0.76 2.86
N SER A 135 13.02 1.02 3.78
CA SER A 135 12.23 2.26 3.76
C SER A 135 13.06 3.43 4.27
N ASP A 136 12.76 4.65 3.83
CA ASP A 136 13.42 5.87 4.30
C ASP A 136 13.11 6.16 5.77
N HIS A 137 11.95 5.71 6.25
CA HIS A 137 11.56 5.75 7.65
C HIS A 137 10.90 4.44 8.10
N ALA A 138 11.31 3.92 9.25
CA ALA A 138 10.72 2.77 9.90
C ALA A 138 10.18 3.11 11.31
N VAL A 139 8.87 2.90 11.49
CA VAL A 139 8.17 3.03 12.77
C VAL A 139 7.88 1.63 13.33
N MET A 140 8.35 1.37 14.55
CA MET A 140 8.10 0.12 15.26
C MET A 140 7.43 0.39 16.61
N ILE A 141 6.46 -0.45 16.94
CA ILE A 141 5.60 -0.44 18.10
C ILE A 141 6.17 -1.38 19.17
N ARG A 142 6.37 -0.83 20.36
CA ARG A 142 6.81 -1.54 21.56
C ARG A 142 5.98 -2.81 21.81
N GLU A 143 6.67 -3.92 22.11
CA GLU A 143 6.07 -5.20 22.50
C GLU A 143 5.06 -5.76 21.47
N ARG A 144 5.20 -5.35 20.21
CA ARG A 144 4.27 -5.74 19.14
C ARG A 144 4.96 -5.98 17.82
N SER A 145 5.76 -5.02 17.35
CA SER A 145 6.50 -5.14 16.09
C SER A 145 7.66 -6.11 16.22
N LYS A 146 7.77 -7.00 15.25
CA LYS A 146 8.78 -8.06 15.22
C LYS A 146 9.39 -8.14 13.83
N VAL A 147 10.66 -7.79 13.71
CA VAL A 147 11.38 -7.76 12.43
C VAL A 147 12.60 -8.67 12.54
N PHE A 148 12.71 -9.67 11.65
CA PHE A 148 13.90 -10.53 11.62
C PHE A 148 14.00 -11.28 10.28
N LEU A 149 15.23 -11.55 9.84
CA LEU A 149 15.47 -12.37 8.64
C LEU A 149 15.14 -13.86 8.89
N GLY A 150 15.28 -14.31 10.14
CA GLY A 150 14.89 -15.63 10.59
C GLY A 150 14.31 -15.54 11.99
N GLY A 151 13.08 -16.01 12.19
CA GLY A 151 12.44 -15.97 13.50
C GLY A 151 13.00 -17.02 14.47
N PRO A 152 12.58 -17.00 15.74
CA PRO A 152 13.12 -17.89 16.76
C PRO A 152 13.12 -19.38 16.40
N PRO A 153 12.09 -19.94 15.74
CA PRO A 153 12.14 -21.34 15.31
C PRO A 153 13.29 -21.64 14.35
N LEU A 154 13.61 -20.71 13.43
CA LEU A 154 14.69 -20.89 12.47
C LEU A 154 16.06 -20.73 13.14
N VAL A 155 16.20 -19.76 14.05
CA VAL A 155 17.44 -19.53 14.82
C VAL A 155 17.76 -20.76 15.66
N LYS A 156 16.78 -21.30 16.40
CA LYS A 156 16.93 -22.52 17.20
C LYS A 156 17.35 -23.72 16.37
N MET A 157 16.72 -23.92 15.20
CA MET A 157 17.07 -25.03 14.32
C MET A 157 18.46 -24.89 13.70
N ALA A 158 18.90 -23.67 13.38
CA ALA A 158 20.18 -23.43 12.71
C ALA A 158 21.37 -23.39 13.68
N THR A 159 21.17 -22.90 14.90
CA THR A 159 22.26 -22.57 15.83
C THR A 159 22.14 -23.25 17.21
N GLY A 160 20.95 -23.74 17.57
CA GLY A 160 20.65 -24.23 18.91
C GLY A 160 20.34 -23.13 19.93
N GLU A 161 20.44 -21.85 19.55
CA GLU A 161 20.10 -20.71 20.41
C GLU A 161 18.59 -20.66 20.69
N GLU A 162 18.22 -20.48 21.95
CA GLU A 162 16.85 -20.21 22.36
C GLU A 162 16.66 -18.71 22.61
N SER A 163 15.85 -18.09 21.76
CA SER A 163 15.48 -16.68 21.86
C SER A 163 13.96 -16.55 21.81
N ASP A 164 13.43 -15.43 22.31
CA ASP A 164 12.03 -15.05 22.08
C ASP A 164 11.93 -13.99 20.98
N ASP A 165 10.71 -13.65 20.55
CA ASP A 165 10.49 -12.69 19.47
C ASP A 165 11.00 -11.28 19.82
N GLU A 166 10.82 -10.84 21.06
CA GLU A 166 11.15 -9.46 21.49
C GLU A 166 12.65 -9.25 21.61
N SER A 167 13.36 -10.19 22.24
CA SER A 167 14.81 -10.18 22.36
C SER A 167 15.50 -10.33 21.01
N LEU A 168 14.92 -11.10 20.08
CA LEU A 168 15.51 -11.34 18.76
C LEU A 168 15.26 -10.21 17.76
N GLY A 169 14.08 -9.58 17.77
CA GLY A 169 13.66 -8.65 16.73
C GLY A 169 12.57 -7.67 17.14
N GLY A 170 12.41 -7.42 18.44
CA GLY A 170 11.43 -6.48 18.97
C GLY A 170 11.77 -5.02 18.67
N ALA A 171 10.78 -4.14 18.82
CA ALA A 171 10.93 -2.72 18.56
C ALA A 171 12.02 -2.05 19.41
N GLU A 172 12.20 -2.44 20.67
CA GLU A 172 13.22 -1.84 21.54
C GLU A 172 14.63 -2.20 21.08
N MET A 173 14.86 -3.48 20.73
CA MET A 173 16.15 -3.91 20.17
C MET A 173 16.47 -3.14 18.89
N HIS A 174 15.50 -3.01 17.96
CA HIS A 174 15.72 -2.28 16.72
C HIS A 174 15.91 -0.77 16.89
N ALA A 175 15.25 -0.16 17.87
CA ALA A 175 15.33 1.28 18.13
C ALA A 175 16.53 1.70 19.01
N ARG A 176 17.25 0.75 19.62
CA ARG A 176 18.34 1.03 20.56
C ARG A 176 19.67 0.39 20.18
N THR A 177 19.63 -0.75 19.50
CA THR A 177 20.82 -1.57 19.24
C THR A 177 21.14 -1.65 17.76
N SER A 178 20.25 -2.19 16.92
CA SER A 178 20.56 -2.39 15.49
C SER A 178 20.36 -1.15 14.63
N GLY A 179 19.49 -0.22 15.04
CA GLY A 179 19.20 1.01 14.30
C GLY A 179 18.23 0.81 13.13
N LEU A 180 17.56 -0.34 13.03
CA LEU A 180 16.53 -0.57 11.99
C LEU A 180 15.30 0.30 12.21
N ALA A 181 14.93 0.60 13.47
CA ALA A 181 13.78 1.44 13.78
C ALA A 181 14.23 2.88 14.03
N ASP A 182 13.78 3.81 13.19
CA ASP A 182 14.00 5.25 13.38
C ASP A 182 13.07 5.83 14.44
N HIS A 183 11.90 5.21 14.58
CA HIS A 183 10.78 5.72 15.34
C HIS A 183 10.23 4.62 16.26
N PHE A 184 10.21 4.89 17.56
CA PHE A 184 9.70 3.98 18.59
C PHE A 184 8.33 4.46 19.06
N ALA A 185 7.29 3.69 18.75
CA ALA A 185 5.91 3.96 19.11
C ALA A 185 5.48 3.14 20.33
N VAL A 186 4.64 3.73 21.18
CA VAL A 186 4.18 3.06 22.42
C VAL A 186 2.96 2.18 22.22
N ASP A 187 2.17 2.44 21.17
CA ASP A 187 1.00 1.70 20.71
C ASP A 187 0.69 2.02 19.22
N GLU A 188 -0.38 1.45 18.69
CA GLU A 188 -0.80 1.62 17.28
C GLU A 188 -1.22 3.05 16.95
N GLN A 189 -1.94 3.71 17.86
CA GLN A 189 -2.40 5.08 17.66
C GLN A 189 -1.20 6.04 17.59
N ASP A 190 -0.21 5.83 18.45
CA ASP A 190 1.04 6.58 18.44
C ASP A 190 1.84 6.30 17.16
N ALA A 191 1.88 5.06 16.69
CA ALA A 191 2.56 4.71 15.43
C ALA A 191 1.94 5.44 14.24
N ILE A 192 0.61 5.47 14.15
CA ILE A 192 -0.12 6.23 13.13
C ILE A 192 0.16 7.72 13.24
N ARG A 193 0.11 8.29 14.46
CA ARG A 193 0.47 9.70 14.71
C ARG A 193 1.89 10.03 14.25
N GLN A 194 2.85 9.12 14.50
CA GLN A 194 4.23 9.28 14.05
C GLN A 194 4.35 9.20 12.53
N ALA A 195 3.66 8.25 11.88
CA ALA A 195 3.60 8.14 10.42
C ALA A 195 3.09 9.42 9.76
N ARG A 196 1.97 9.97 10.26
CA ARG A 196 1.45 11.27 9.81
C ARG A 196 2.49 12.38 9.99
N ARG A 197 3.13 12.46 11.16
CA ARG A 197 4.17 13.47 11.44
C ARG A 197 5.39 13.38 10.49
N ILE A 198 5.73 12.18 10.03
CA ILE A 198 6.78 11.98 9.02
C ILE A 198 6.34 12.62 7.69
N VAL A 199 5.12 12.31 7.24
CA VAL A 199 4.55 12.88 5.99
C VAL A 199 4.50 14.40 6.02
N ALA A 200 4.06 14.99 7.13
CA ALA A 200 4.02 16.44 7.34
C ALA A 200 5.38 17.14 7.17
N ARG A 201 6.49 16.38 7.19
CA ARG A 201 7.86 16.90 7.10
C ARG A 201 8.55 16.63 5.77
N PHE A 202 7.88 16.00 4.81
CA PHE A 202 8.46 15.74 3.49
C PHE A 202 8.78 17.01 2.69
N ASN A 203 8.24 18.17 3.07
CA ASN A 203 8.26 19.38 2.24
C ASN A 203 7.75 19.05 0.82
N TRP A 204 6.69 18.23 0.78
CA TRP A 204 6.17 17.68 -0.45
C TRP A 204 5.46 18.75 -1.28
N ARG A 205 5.73 18.78 -2.59
CA ARG A 205 5.08 19.70 -3.53
C ARG A 205 4.71 18.93 -4.79
N LYS A 206 3.44 18.97 -5.18
CA LYS A 206 2.99 18.44 -6.46
C LYS A 206 3.68 19.21 -7.59
N ALA A 207 4.04 18.49 -8.65
CA ALA A 207 4.66 19.11 -9.83
C ALA A 207 3.70 20.06 -10.56
N HIS A 208 2.39 19.81 -10.41
CA HIS A 208 1.33 20.59 -11.00
C HIS A 208 0.40 21.11 -9.89
N ALA A 209 -0.21 22.27 -10.15
CA ALA A 209 -1.27 22.78 -9.30
C ALA A 209 -2.49 21.86 -9.38
N ASP A 210 -3.29 21.87 -8.32
CA ASP A 210 -4.58 21.19 -8.35
C ASP A 210 -5.48 21.84 -9.43
N PRO A 211 -6.41 21.05 -10.03
CA PRO A 211 -7.38 21.59 -10.96
C PRO A 211 -8.16 22.75 -10.33
N GLY A 212 -8.51 23.74 -11.15
CA GLY A 212 -9.39 24.83 -10.73
C GLY A 212 -10.83 24.36 -10.50
N PRO A 213 -11.74 25.27 -10.13
CA PRO A 213 -13.17 24.95 -10.02
C PRO A 213 -13.70 24.34 -11.33
N ALA A 214 -14.43 23.23 -11.23
CA ALA A 214 -15.06 22.54 -12.33
C ALA A 214 -16.59 22.74 -12.28
N GLU A 215 -17.23 22.98 -13.43
CA GLU A 215 -18.68 22.97 -13.53
C GLU A 215 -19.18 21.52 -13.59
N PRO A 216 -20.21 21.12 -12.82
CA PRO A 216 -20.73 19.77 -12.91
C PRO A 216 -21.28 19.47 -14.32
N PRO A 217 -21.28 18.21 -14.77
CA PRO A 217 -21.95 17.82 -16.01
C PRO A 217 -23.41 18.28 -16.04
N LYS A 218 -23.94 18.61 -17.22
CA LYS A 218 -25.34 19.04 -17.42
C LYS A 218 -26.36 17.91 -17.24
N TYR A 219 -25.90 16.66 -17.23
CA TYR A 219 -26.72 15.46 -17.12
C TYR A 219 -26.34 14.67 -15.88
N ASP A 220 -27.30 13.96 -15.29
CA ASP A 220 -27.09 13.14 -14.10
C ASP A 220 -26.13 11.97 -14.41
N GLU A 221 -25.15 11.73 -13.54
CA GLU A 221 -24.20 10.62 -13.67
C GLU A 221 -24.87 9.25 -13.56
N ASP A 222 -25.98 9.15 -12.81
CA ASP A 222 -26.75 7.90 -12.66
C ASP A 222 -27.38 7.44 -13.98
N GLU A 223 -27.57 8.34 -14.95
CA GLU A 223 -28.06 8.00 -16.28
C GLU A 223 -27.06 7.13 -17.07
N LEU A 224 -25.77 7.07 -16.68
CA LEU A 224 -24.77 6.19 -17.28
C LEU A 224 -25.22 4.72 -17.29
N LEU A 225 -25.98 4.30 -16.26
CA LEU A 225 -26.52 2.94 -16.13
C LEU A 225 -27.51 2.57 -17.24
N GLY A 226 -28.13 3.57 -17.89
CA GLY A 226 -29.11 3.38 -18.95
C GLY A 226 -28.58 3.52 -20.38
N ILE A 227 -27.34 3.98 -20.55
CA ILE A 227 -26.78 4.27 -21.89
C ILE A 227 -26.42 3.00 -22.65
N VAL A 228 -25.79 2.04 -21.98
CA VAL A 228 -25.32 0.81 -22.62
C VAL A 228 -26.50 -0.13 -22.83
N PRO A 229 -26.83 -0.50 -24.08
CA PRO A 229 -27.93 -1.42 -24.34
C PRO A 229 -27.66 -2.80 -23.73
N GLY A 230 -28.72 -3.49 -23.29
CA GLY A 230 -28.59 -4.85 -22.75
C GLY A 230 -28.07 -5.88 -23.78
N ASP A 231 -28.32 -5.66 -25.07
CA ASP A 231 -27.67 -6.42 -26.15
C ASP A 231 -26.37 -5.72 -26.56
N LEU A 232 -25.23 -6.34 -26.25
CA LEU A 232 -23.89 -5.84 -26.55
C LEU A 232 -23.59 -5.67 -28.05
N LYS A 233 -24.45 -6.18 -28.94
CA LYS A 233 -24.35 -5.99 -30.39
C LYS A 233 -25.00 -4.69 -30.87
N VAL A 234 -25.84 -4.08 -30.03
CA VAL A 234 -26.51 -2.82 -30.36
C VAL A 234 -25.54 -1.69 -30.07
N PRO A 235 -25.13 -0.90 -31.09
CA PRO A 235 -24.27 0.25 -30.85
C PRO A 235 -25.04 1.34 -30.08
N PHE A 236 -24.30 2.15 -29.32
CA PHE A 236 -24.78 3.37 -28.71
C PHE A 236 -23.81 4.51 -29.05
N ASP A 237 -24.22 5.77 -28.86
CA ASP A 237 -23.34 6.91 -29.07
C ASP A 237 -22.44 7.14 -27.83
N PRO A 238 -21.11 6.97 -27.92
CA PRO A 238 -20.21 7.21 -26.79
C PRO A 238 -20.23 8.66 -26.29
N ARG A 239 -20.71 9.62 -27.09
CA ARG A 239 -20.86 11.02 -26.68
C ARG A 239 -21.82 11.18 -25.50
N GLU A 240 -22.79 10.28 -25.35
CA GLU A 240 -23.69 10.25 -24.19
C GLU A 240 -22.93 9.96 -22.89
N VAL A 241 -21.89 9.12 -22.94
CA VAL A 241 -21.03 8.87 -21.78
C VAL A 241 -20.16 10.09 -21.49
N ILE A 242 -19.54 10.67 -22.53
CA ILE A 242 -18.69 11.87 -22.38
C ILE A 242 -19.48 13.02 -21.74
N ALA A 243 -20.71 13.26 -22.18
CA ALA A 243 -21.56 14.32 -21.68
C ALA A 243 -21.88 14.21 -20.17
N ARG A 244 -21.74 13.04 -19.55
CA ARG A 244 -21.98 12.81 -18.11
C ARG A 244 -20.70 12.77 -17.28
N LEU A 245 -19.54 12.97 -17.90
CA LEU A 245 -18.23 12.91 -17.24
C LEU A 245 -17.47 14.23 -17.29
N VAL A 246 -17.55 14.98 -18.39
CA VAL A 246 -16.76 16.21 -18.58
C VAL A 246 -17.46 17.43 -18.02
N ASP A 247 -16.66 18.40 -17.58
CA ASP A 247 -17.14 19.66 -17.00
C ASP A 247 -18.15 20.36 -17.91
N GLY A 248 -19.30 20.75 -17.35
CA GLY A 248 -20.37 21.42 -18.09
C GLY A 248 -20.92 20.66 -19.31
N SER A 249 -20.63 19.35 -19.42
CA SER A 249 -20.84 18.55 -20.63
C SER A 249 -20.27 19.21 -21.90
N ASP A 250 -19.22 20.01 -21.75
CA ASP A 250 -18.62 20.79 -22.82
C ASP A 250 -17.51 19.99 -23.51
N PHE A 251 -17.71 19.66 -24.78
CA PHE A 251 -16.83 18.76 -25.52
C PHE A 251 -16.60 19.22 -26.95
N ASP A 252 -15.39 19.69 -27.22
CA ASP A 252 -14.92 20.05 -28.56
C ASP A 252 -14.43 18.83 -29.33
N ALA A 253 -15.28 18.28 -30.20
CA ALA A 253 -14.92 17.14 -31.03
C ALA A 253 -13.88 17.51 -32.09
N PHE A 254 -12.76 16.78 -32.11
CA PHE A 254 -11.77 16.87 -33.19
C PHE A 254 -12.11 15.89 -34.33
N LYS A 255 -12.22 16.41 -35.56
CA LYS A 255 -12.67 15.67 -36.76
C LYS A 255 -14.05 15.00 -36.56
N PRO A 256 -15.11 15.79 -36.30
CA PRO A 256 -16.46 15.28 -36.14
C PRO A 256 -17.02 14.66 -37.42
#